data_AF-A0A0K8JFU2-F1
#
_entry.id   AF-A0A0K8JFU2-F1
#
_cell.length_a   1.000
_cell.length_b   1.000
_cell.length_c   1.000
_cell.angle_alpha   90.00
_cell.angle_beta   90.00
_cell.angle_gamma   90.00
#
_symmetry.space_group_name_H-M   'P 1'
#
loop_
_entity.id
_entity.type
_entity.pdbx_description
1 polymer ?
#
loop_
_entity_poly.entity_id
_entity_poly.type
_entity_poly.pdbx_seq_one_letter_code
_entity_poly.pdbx_strand_id
1 'polypeptide(L)'
;MTQSRVVVLNETKIGNPGEWNLCFQYCRYEYGDGNEENGYRFIWRRPNGNLQGARGQARIPSISDILLLTSKAMAEGWGSHNCGTIGFDYADD
;
A
#
# COMPACT_ATOMS: atom_id res chain seq x y z
N MET A 1 7.91 1.88 26.29
CA MET A 1 7.24 2.10 24.98
C MET A 1 7.51 0.88 24.16
N THR A 2 6.52 -0.01 24.02
CA THR A 2 6.75 -1.28 23.34
C THR A 2 6.66 -1.07 21.83
N GLN A 3 7.72 -1.45 21.12
CA GLN A 3 7.91 -1.14 19.71
C GLN A 3 6.99 -2.02 18.85
N SER A 4 6.05 -1.41 18.13
CA SER A 4 5.24 -2.10 17.15
C SER A 4 6.11 -2.49 15.94
N ARG A 5 6.13 -3.77 15.58
CA ARG A 5 6.90 -4.30 14.43
C ARG A 5 5.94 -4.66 13.31
N VAL A 6 6.35 -4.41 12.06
CA VAL A 6 5.60 -4.87 10.88
C VAL A 6 6.45 -5.87 10.12
N VAL A 7 5.92 -7.08 9.96
CA VAL A 7 6.53 -8.16 9.18
C VAL A 7 5.82 -8.24 7.83
N VAL A 8 6.56 -8.08 6.74
CA VAL A 8 6.02 -8.22 5.38
C VAL A 8 5.99 -9.70 5.03
N LEU A 9 4.81 -10.22 4.72
CA LEU A 9 4.58 -11.61 4.35
C LEU A 9 4.62 -11.77 2.82
N ASN A 10 3.94 -10.88 2.10
CA ASN A 10 3.93 -10.83 0.64
C ASN A 10 3.93 -9.38 0.13
N GLU A 11 4.45 -9.17 -1.07
CA GLU A 11 4.50 -7.86 -1.73
C GLU A 11 4.29 -8.01 -3.24
N THR A 12 3.56 -7.07 -3.83
CA THR A 12 3.63 -6.74 -5.26
C THR A 12 3.91 -5.24 -5.42
N LYS A 13 4.35 -4.81 -6.61
CA LYS A 13 4.71 -3.41 -6.86
C LYS A 13 4.46 -2.98 -8.30
N ILE A 14 4.23 -1.69 -8.49
CA ILE A 14 4.28 -1.00 -9.78
C ILE A 14 5.43 0.01 -9.80
N GLY A 15 5.98 0.24 -10.99
CA GLY A 15 7.15 1.09 -11.24
C GLY A 15 8.36 0.32 -11.75
N ASN A 16 9.36 1.05 -12.23
CA ASN A 16 10.59 0.44 -12.77
C ASN A 16 11.64 0.14 -11.69
N PRO A 17 12.51 -0.86 -11.91
CA PRO A 17 13.71 -1.04 -11.10
C PRO A 17 14.57 0.23 -11.06
N GLY A 18 15.05 0.61 -9.88
CA GLY A 18 15.87 1.81 -9.70
C GLY A 18 15.08 3.12 -9.59
N GLU A 19 13.75 3.08 -9.68
CA GLU A 19 12.86 4.23 -9.50
C GLU A 19 12.01 4.12 -8.23
N TRP A 20 11.14 5.11 -8.01
CA TRP A 20 10.11 5.01 -6.99
C TRP A 20 9.10 3.93 -7.35
N ASN A 21 8.79 3.05 -6.41
CA ASN A 21 7.85 1.96 -6.61
C ASN A 21 6.72 2.06 -5.58
N LEU A 22 5.47 1.95 -6.05
CA LEU A 22 4.33 1.79 -5.15
C LEU A 22 4.17 0.30 -4.85
N CYS A 23 4.32 -0.07 -3.59
CA CYS A 23 4.20 -1.44 -3.13
C CYS A 23 2.85 -1.66 -2.45
N PHE A 24 2.20 -2.77 -2.78
CA PHE A 24 1.07 -3.31 -2.04
C PHE A 24 1.54 -4.53 -1.25
N GLN A 25 1.46 -4.46 0.08
CA GLN A 25 2.01 -5.46 0.98
C GLN A 25 0.91 -6.12 1.80
N TYR A 26 1.01 -7.44 1.97
CA TYR A 26 0.34 -8.18 3.04
C TYR A 26 1.32 -8.34 4.20
N CYS A 27 0.90 -7.92 5.39
CA CYS A 27 1.75 -7.78 6.56
C CYS A 27 1.11 -8.41 7.80
N ARG A 28 1.97 -8.78 8.75
CA ARG A 28 1.60 -9.02 10.15
C ARG A 28 2.10 -7.86 10.99
N TYR A 29 1.20 -7.26 11.76
CA TYR A 29 1.45 -6.17 12.68
C TYR A 29 1.57 -6.77 14.08
N GLU A 30 2.76 -6.70 14.64
CA GLU A 30 3.07 -7.22 15.98
C GLU A 30 3.03 -6.03 16.95
N TYR A 31 2.01 -6.01 17.79
CA TYR A 31 1.80 -5.00 18.81
C TYR A 31 2.55 -5.39 20.09
N GLY A 32 2.98 -4.37 20.83
CA GLY A 32 3.85 -4.59 21.97
C GLY A 32 3.19 -5.16 23.22
N ASP A 33 1.90 -5.43 23.17
CA ASP A 33 1.15 -6.20 24.17
C ASP A 33 1.11 -7.71 23.85
N GLY A 34 1.79 -8.13 22.78
CA GLY A 34 1.79 -9.51 22.30
C GLY A 34 0.64 -9.85 21.37
N ASN A 35 -0.25 -8.89 21.07
CA ASN A 35 -1.27 -9.08 20.04
C ASN A 35 -0.65 -8.96 18.65
N GLU A 36 -1.16 -9.74 17.71
CA GLU A 36 -0.78 -9.67 16.31
C GLU A 36 -2.01 -9.55 15.43
N GLU A 37 -1.95 -8.70 14.42
CA GLU A 37 -3.01 -8.61 13.42
C GLU A 37 -2.43 -8.67 12.01
N ASN A 38 -3.09 -9.42 11.13
CA ASN A 38 -2.78 -9.39 9.71
C ASN A 38 -3.52 -8.25 9.01
N GLY A 39 -2.98 -7.78 7.89
CA GLY A 39 -3.65 -6.82 7.04
C GLY A 39 -2.77 -6.34 5.90
N TYR A 40 -3.28 -5.36 5.17
CA TYR A 40 -2.68 -4.82 3.97
C TYR A 40 -2.25 -3.37 4.16
N ARG A 41 -1.33 -2.92 3.32
CA ARG A 41 -0.98 -1.50 3.20
C ARG A 41 -0.37 -1.18 1.84
N PHE A 42 -0.49 0.08 1.45
CA PHE A 42 0.32 0.67 0.41
C PHE A 42 1.54 1.37 1.01
N ILE A 43 2.71 1.20 0.42
CA ILE A 43 3.94 1.86 0.87
C ILE A 43 4.85 2.20 -0.31
N TRP A 44 5.53 3.33 -0.21
CA TRP A 44 6.53 3.73 -1.19
C TRP A 44 7.87 3.06 -0.91
N ARG A 45 8.47 2.51 -1.96
CA ARG A 45 9.86 2.06 -1.97
C ARG A 45 10.69 3.06 -2.76
N ARG A 46 11.80 3.47 -2.16
CA ARG A 46 12.76 4.41 -2.75
C ARG A 46 13.56 3.75 -3.89
N PRO A 47 14.15 4.54 -4.79
CA PRO A 47 15.10 4.07 -5.82
C PRO A 47 16.19 3.13 -5.31
N ASN A 48 16.68 3.38 -4.10
CA ASN A 48 17.71 2.54 -3.45
C ASN A 48 17.16 1.24 -2.82
N GLY A 49 15.90 0.91 -3.07
CA GLY A 49 15.26 -0.30 -2.57
C GLY A 49 14.74 -0.21 -1.14
N ASN A 50 15.03 0.84 -0.38
CA ASN A 50 14.56 0.95 1.01
C ASN A 50 13.09 1.39 1.08
N LEU A 51 12.36 0.81 2.03
CA LEU A 51 10.98 1.22 2.31
C LEU A 51 10.96 2.61 2.95
N GLN A 52 10.09 3.48 2.45
CA GLN A 52 9.76 4.74 3.12
C GLN A 52 8.57 4.50 4.03
N GLY A 53 8.85 4.17 5.29
CA GLY A 53 7.82 4.12 6.33
C GLY A 53 7.22 5.51 6.54
N ALA A 54 6.03 5.74 5.96
CA ALA A 54 5.26 6.94 6.25
C ALA A 54 4.53 6.76 7.59
N ARG A 55 4.70 7.71 8.50
CA ARG A 55 3.91 7.75 9.74
C ARG A 55 2.42 7.90 9.36
N GLY A 56 1.54 7.12 10.00
CA GLY A 56 0.10 7.24 9.80
C GLY A 56 -0.49 6.35 8.68
N GLN A 57 0.24 5.35 8.18
CA GLN A 57 -0.38 4.34 7.32
C GLN A 57 -1.38 3.49 8.12
N ALA A 58 -2.62 3.46 7.66
CA ALA A 58 -3.65 2.58 8.22
C ALA A 58 -3.39 1.12 7.82
N ARG A 59 -3.58 0.20 8.76
CA ARG A 59 -3.76 -1.22 8.43
C ARG A 59 -5.11 -1.38 7.75
N ILE A 60 -5.12 -1.97 6.56
CA ILE A 60 -6.36 -2.30 5.86
C ILE A 60 -6.69 -3.77 6.14
N PRO A 61 -7.83 -4.11 6.77
CA PRO A 61 -8.08 -5.49 7.22
C PRO A 61 -8.20 -6.50 6.07
N SER A 62 -8.83 -6.11 4.96
CA SER A 62 -9.09 -7.01 3.83
C SER A 62 -8.95 -6.32 2.47
N ILE A 63 -8.74 -7.11 1.41
CA ILE A 63 -8.81 -6.61 0.03
C ILE A 63 -10.23 -6.12 -0.30
N SER A 64 -11.26 -6.75 0.25
CA SER A 64 -12.66 -6.35 0.07
C SER A 64 -12.91 -4.92 0.57
N ASP A 65 -12.29 -4.51 1.68
CA ASP A 65 -12.39 -3.13 2.18
C ASP A 65 -11.77 -2.13 1.21
N ILE A 66 -10.61 -2.47 0.62
CA ILE A 66 -9.96 -1.64 -0.42
C ILE A 66 -10.92 -1.45 -1.58
N LEU A 67 -11.44 -2.54 -2.13
CA LEU A 67 -12.32 -2.51 -3.29
C LEU A 67 -13.63 -1.76 -3.02
N LEU A 68 -14.19 -1.90 -1.82
CA LEU A 68 -15.39 -1.18 -1.43
C LEU A 68 -15.12 0.33 -1.34
N LEU A 69 -14.03 0.73 -0.70
CA LEU A 69 -13.65 2.14 -0.56
C LEU A 69 -13.33 2.78 -1.92
N THR A 70 -12.61 2.08 -2.79
CA THR A 70 -12.34 2.57 -4.16
C THR A 70 -13.63 2.69 -4.97
N SER A 71 -14.54 1.71 -4.86
CA SER A 71 -15.83 1.76 -5.55
C SER A 71 -16.72 2.91 -5.07
N LYS A 72 -16.72 3.20 -3.76
CA LYS A 72 -17.41 4.37 -3.20
C LYS A 72 -16.85 5.68 -3.74
N ALA A 73 -15.52 5.83 -3.75
CA ALA A 73 -14.87 7.01 -4.32
C ALA A 73 -15.22 7.22 -5.81
N MET A 74 -15.28 6.14 -6.58
CA MET A 74 -15.72 6.16 -7.98
C MET A 74 -17.19 6.59 -8.12
N ALA A 75 -18.08 6.03 -7.30
CA ALA A 75 -19.50 6.37 -7.31
C ALA A 75 -19.77 7.83 -6.90
N GLU A 76 -18.94 8.39 -6.03
CA GLU A 76 -18.96 9.80 -5.63
C GLU A 76 -18.33 10.74 -6.66
N GLY A 77 -17.76 10.21 -7.75
CA GLY A 77 -17.27 10.97 -8.91
C GLY A 77 -15.85 11.53 -8.78
N TRP A 78 -15.09 11.19 -7.73
CA TRP A 78 -13.71 11.69 -7.53
C TRP A 78 -12.64 10.59 -7.59
N GLY A 79 -13.04 9.31 -7.60
CA GLY A 79 -12.11 8.18 -7.59
C GLY A 79 -11.27 8.00 -8.87
N SER A 80 -11.58 8.74 -9.95
CA SER A 80 -10.95 8.61 -11.27
C SER A 80 -9.88 9.65 -11.57
N HIS A 81 -9.47 10.48 -10.61
CA HIS A 81 -8.41 11.46 -10.83
C HIS A 81 -7.07 10.78 -11.17
N ASN A 82 -6.53 11.09 -12.34
CA ASN A 82 -5.17 10.69 -12.73
C ASN A 82 -4.19 11.81 -12.42
N CYS A 83 -3.31 11.60 -11.43
CA CYS A 83 -2.35 12.60 -10.94
C CYS A 83 -0.88 12.13 -11.01
N GLY A 84 -0.53 11.15 -11.86
CA GLY A 84 0.86 10.70 -12.00
C GLY A 84 1.09 9.55 -12.99
N THR A 85 2.37 9.18 -13.17
CA THR A 85 2.87 8.31 -14.26
C THR A 85 3.55 7.02 -13.77
N ILE A 86 3.08 6.44 -12.66
CA ILE A 86 3.87 5.47 -11.87
C ILE A 86 3.65 4.00 -12.29
N GLY A 87 2.74 3.74 -13.24
CA GLY A 87 2.59 2.41 -13.83
C GLY A 87 1.16 2.01 -14.08
N PHE A 88 0.65 2.44 -15.24
CA PHE A 88 -0.18 1.70 -16.18
C PHE A 88 -0.17 2.61 -17.41
N ASP A 89 0.68 2.31 -18.40
CA ASP A 89 0.50 2.89 -19.73
C ASP A 89 -0.86 2.36 -20.20
N TYR A 90 -1.85 3.24 -20.34
CA TYR A 90 -2.89 2.96 -21.31
C TYR A 90 -2.14 2.92 -22.63
N ALA A 91 -1.91 1.73 -23.19
CA ALA A 91 -1.56 1.66 -24.59
C ALA A 91 -2.69 2.36 -25.34
N ASP A 92 -2.42 3.56 -25.86
CA ASP A 92 -3.29 4.17 -26.85
C ASP A 92 -3.29 3.20 -28.06
N ASP A 93 -4.40 2.45 -28.22
CA ASP A 93 -4.72 1.73 -29.47
C ASP A 93 -5.11 2.73 -30.56
#